data_AF-A0A2V9NGE8-F1
#
_entry.id   AF-A0A2V9NGE8-F1
#
_cell.length_a   1.000
_cell.length_b   1.000
_cell.length_c   1.000
_cell.angle_alpha   90.00
_cell.angle_beta   90.00
_cell.angle_gamma   90.00
#
_symmetry.space_group_name_H-M   'P 1'
#
loop_
_entity.id
_entity.type
_entity.pdbx_description
1 polymer ?
#
loop_
_entity_poly.entity_id
_entity_poly.type
_entity_poly.pdbx_seq_one_letter_code
_entity_poly.pdbx_strand_id
1 'polypeptide(L)'
;MFASRVRESLTLCQRTSFELLQQASRLYLQHDYKGAIGPYSQALELEKVNAKLDKTLWYVLIDNLGMSYGITRDLQEAKETFDYGVSKDPTYPLFYYNLACTYAEMNDVAMRAAI
;
A
#
# COMPACT_ATOMS: atom_id res chain seq x y z
N MET A 1 -23.87 -33.02 0.60
CA MET A 1 -22.43 -33.02 0.96
C MET A 1 -21.50 -32.38 -0.09
N PHE A 2 -21.99 -31.73 -1.15
CA PHE A 2 -21.11 -31.11 -2.17
C PHE A 2 -20.80 -29.61 -1.96
N ALA A 3 -21.62 -28.88 -1.19
CA ALA A 3 -21.44 -27.44 -0.99
C ALA A 3 -20.29 -27.08 -0.02
N SER A 4 -19.91 -27.97 0.91
CA SER A 4 -18.84 -27.73 1.88
C SER A 4 -17.44 -27.87 1.26
N ARG A 5 -17.25 -28.83 0.36
CA ARG A 5 -15.96 -29.07 -0.33
C ARG A 5 -15.57 -27.94 -1.29
N VAL A 6 -16.55 -27.30 -1.94
CA VAL A 6 -16.30 -26.15 -2.84
C VAL A 6 -15.84 -24.92 -2.05
N ARG A 7 -16.39 -24.72 -0.84
CA ARG A 7 -15.94 -23.66 0.08
C ARG A 7 -14.52 -23.91 0.58
N GLU A 8 -14.18 -25.15 0.91
CA GLU A 8 -12.81 -25.55 1.31
C GLU A 8 -11.79 -25.42 0.17
N SER A 9 -12.17 -25.72 -1.07
CA SER A 9 -11.29 -25.50 -2.24
C SER A 9 -11.05 -24.03 -2.58
N LEU A 10 -12.00 -23.14 -2.24
CA LEU A 10 -11.84 -21.69 -2.43
C LEU A 10 -11.00 -21.04 -1.32
N THR A 11 -10.91 -21.65 -0.14
CA THR A 11 -10.02 -21.21 0.95
C THR A 11 -8.56 -21.61 0.75
N LEU A 12 -8.25 -22.49 -0.22
CA LEU A 12 -6.91 -23.05 -0.44
C LEU A 12 -5.95 -22.15 -1.24
N CYS A 13 -6.37 -20.97 -1.72
CA CYS A 13 -5.49 -20.10 -2.50
C CYS A 13 -5.68 -18.59 -2.26
N GLN A 14 -6.29 -18.18 -1.13
CA GLN A 14 -6.23 -16.76 -0.76
C GLN A 14 -4.87 -16.47 -0.13
N ARG A 15 -4.01 -15.77 -0.88
CA ARG A 15 -2.76 -15.23 -0.32
C ARG A 15 -3.09 -14.37 0.88
N THR A 16 -2.31 -14.53 1.94
CA THR A 16 -2.39 -13.68 3.13
C THR A 16 -1.86 -12.29 2.84
N SER A 17 -2.27 -11.30 3.64
CA SER A 17 -1.70 -9.95 3.60
C SER A 17 -0.18 -9.97 3.78
N PHE A 18 0.33 -10.88 4.60
CA PHE A 18 1.77 -11.09 4.80
C PHE A 18 2.49 -11.59 3.53
N GLU A 19 1.95 -12.61 2.86
CA GLU A 19 2.56 -13.12 1.61
C GLU A 19 2.54 -12.07 0.49
N LEU A 20 1.46 -11.30 0.41
CA LEU A 20 1.33 -10.19 -0.53
C LEU A 20 2.32 -9.06 -0.23
N LEU A 21 2.46 -8.67 1.06
CA LEU A 21 3.47 -7.73 1.53
C LEU A 21 4.88 -8.21 1.17
N GLN A 22 5.21 -9.48 1.43
CA GLN A 22 6.52 -10.03 1.08
C GLN A 22 6.78 -10.00 -0.42
N GLN A 23 5.80 -10.39 -1.23
CA GLN A 23 5.91 -10.31 -2.69
C GLN A 23 6.15 -8.88 -3.16
N ALA A 24 5.32 -7.95 -2.68
CA ALA A 24 5.41 -6.54 -3.02
C ALA A 24 6.78 -5.96 -2.62
N SER A 25 7.25 -6.26 -1.42
CA SER A 25 8.56 -5.80 -0.92
C SER A 25 9.73 -6.34 -1.75
N ARG A 26 9.64 -7.55 -2.31
CA ARG A 26 10.67 -8.02 -3.25
C ARG A 26 10.70 -7.20 -4.54
N LEU A 27 9.53 -6.89 -5.10
CA LEU A 27 9.42 -6.05 -6.31
C LEU A 27 9.92 -4.63 -6.03
N TYR A 28 9.51 -4.07 -4.88
CA TYR A 28 9.96 -2.76 -4.40
C TYR A 28 11.49 -2.69 -4.27
N LEU A 29 12.11 -3.70 -3.65
CA LEU A 29 13.57 -3.80 -3.53
C LEU A 29 14.29 -3.99 -4.87
N GLN A 30 13.59 -4.47 -5.91
CA GLN A 30 14.08 -4.54 -7.29
C GLN A 30 13.82 -3.24 -8.07
N HIS A 31 13.31 -2.20 -7.43
CA HIS A 31 12.87 -0.94 -8.05
C HIS A 31 11.71 -1.09 -9.04
N ASP A 32 11.02 -2.25 -9.04
CA ASP A 32 9.77 -2.43 -9.77
C ASP A 32 8.59 -1.88 -8.94
N TYR A 33 8.55 -0.56 -8.81
CA TYR A 33 7.52 0.14 -8.04
C TYR A 33 6.12 -0.08 -8.61
N LYS A 34 6.01 -0.08 -9.94
CA LYS A 34 4.73 -0.32 -10.63
C LYS A 34 4.21 -1.74 -10.39
N GLY A 35 5.09 -2.74 -10.44
CA GLY A 35 4.74 -4.12 -10.10
C GLY A 35 4.39 -4.31 -8.62
N ALA A 36 5.03 -3.56 -7.72
CA ALA A 36 4.80 -3.64 -6.27
C ALA A 36 3.41 -3.12 -5.83
N ILE A 37 2.85 -2.15 -6.54
CA ILE A 37 1.55 -1.53 -6.22
C ILE A 37 0.45 -2.57 -6.06
N GLY A 38 0.26 -3.45 -7.06
CA GLY A 38 -0.85 -4.41 -7.05
C GLY A 38 -0.88 -5.31 -5.80
N PRO A 39 0.21 -6.03 -5.49
CA PRO A 39 0.29 -6.86 -4.28
C PRO A 39 0.20 -6.04 -2.98
N TYR A 40 0.77 -4.84 -2.90
CA TYR A 40 0.61 -3.96 -1.72
C TYR A 40 -0.85 -3.53 -1.53
N SER A 41 -1.54 -3.04 -2.57
CA SER A 41 -2.95 -2.64 -2.48
C SER A 41 -3.82 -3.81 -2.04
N GLN A 42 -3.59 -5.02 -2.57
CA GLN A 42 -4.30 -6.23 -2.13
C GLN A 42 -4.02 -6.56 -0.66
N ALA A 43 -2.77 -6.43 -0.19
CA ALA A 43 -2.43 -6.64 1.21
C ALA A 43 -3.19 -5.65 2.11
N LEU A 44 -3.26 -4.37 1.72
CA LEU A 44 -3.96 -3.34 2.46
C LEU A 44 -5.47 -3.60 2.56
N GLU A 45 -6.11 -4.04 1.47
CA GLU A 45 -7.53 -4.37 1.49
C GLU A 45 -7.83 -5.56 2.42
N LEU A 46 -6.96 -6.58 2.46
CA LEU A 46 -7.10 -7.68 3.42
C LEU A 46 -6.96 -7.18 4.86
N GLU A 47 -6.00 -6.29 5.14
CA GLU A 47 -5.80 -5.72 6.48
C GLU A 47 -6.93 -4.78 6.92
N LYS A 48 -7.60 -4.09 6.00
CA LYS A 48 -8.80 -3.30 6.29
C LYS A 48 -9.97 -4.16 6.76
N VAL A 49 -10.09 -5.38 6.24
CA VAL A 49 -11.16 -6.33 6.60
C VAL A 49 -10.80 -7.10 7.87
N ASN A 50 -9.57 -7.58 7.98
CA ASN A 50 -9.10 -8.34 9.12
C ASN A 50 -7.60 -8.11 9.31
N ALA A 51 -7.25 -7.18 10.20
CA ALA A 51 -5.87 -6.84 10.49
C ALA A 51 -5.13 -8.03 11.10
N LYS A 52 -4.08 -8.50 10.41
CA LYS A 52 -3.23 -9.62 10.82
C LYS A 52 -1.75 -9.26 10.89
N LEU A 53 -1.33 -8.24 10.17
CA LEU A 53 0.04 -7.75 10.24
C LEU A 53 0.30 -7.13 11.61
N ASP A 54 1.50 -7.35 12.13
CA ASP A 54 1.96 -6.53 13.24
C ASP A 54 2.13 -5.07 12.79
N LYS A 55 2.18 -4.17 13.77
CA LYS A 55 2.22 -2.73 13.53
C LYS A 55 3.41 -2.30 12.67
N THR A 56 4.57 -2.94 12.84
CA THR A 56 5.80 -2.60 12.11
C THR A 56 5.65 -2.97 10.64
N LEU A 57 5.15 -4.17 10.36
CA LEU A 57 4.88 -4.62 8.99
C LEU A 57 3.76 -3.81 8.33
N TRP A 58 2.76 -3.40 9.10
CA TRP A 58 1.71 -2.51 8.60
C TRP A 58 2.26 -1.13 8.23
N TYR A 59 3.20 -0.55 8.99
CA TYR A 59 3.89 0.67 8.57
C TYR A 59 4.66 0.49 7.28
N VAL A 60 5.44 -0.59 7.15
CA VAL A 60 6.18 -0.90 5.91
C VAL A 60 5.24 -1.03 4.72
N LEU A 61 4.06 -1.64 4.91
CA LEU A 61 3.03 -1.73 3.89
C LEU A 61 2.57 -0.34 3.42
N ILE A 62 2.17 0.53 4.35
CA ILE A 62 1.69 1.88 4.02
C ILE A 62 2.79 2.73 3.38
N ASP A 63 3.99 2.73 3.98
CA ASP A 63 5.11 3.52 3.50
C ASP A 63 5.52 3.12 2.07
N ASN A 64 5.74 1.83 1.84
CA ASN A 64 6.19 1.39 0.52
C ASN A 64 5.08 1.45 -0.54
N LEU A 65 3.81 1.27 -0.19
CA LEU A 65 2.71 1.47 -1.12
C LEU A 65 2.61 2.94 -1.53
N GLY A 66 2.58 3.85 -0.56
CA GLY A 66 2.49 5.28 -0.82
C GLY A 66 3.70 5.80 -1.61
N MET A 67 4.91 5.34 -1.28
CA MET A 67 6.10 5.68 -2.06
C MET A 67 6.09 5.06 -3.46
N SER A 68 5.57 3.84 -3.63
CA SER A 68 5.45 3.24 -4.96
C SER A 68 4.56 4.09 -5.87
N TYR A 69 3.39 4.52 -5.36
CA TYR A 69 2.52 5.46 -6.06
C TYR A 69 3.22 6.81 -6.34
N GLY A 70 3.93 7.36 -5.36
CA GLY A 70 4.66 8.61 -5.51
C GLY A 70 5.71 8.55 -6.64
N ILE A 71 6.49 7.47 -6.68
CA ILE A 71 7.53 7.25 -7.69
C ILE A 71 6.93 7.02 -9.08
N THR A 72 5.78 6.36 -9.18
CA THR A 72 5.07 6.14 -10.45
C THR A 72 4.22 7.32 -10.91
N ARG A 73 4.24 8.45 -10.17
CA ARG A 73 3.47 9.69 -10.41
C ARG A 73 1.97 9.57 -10.18
N ASP A 74 1.52 8.52 -9.48
CA ASP A 74 0.14 8.34 -9.02
C ASP A 74 -0.04 9.09 -7.68
N LEU A 75 0.15 10.43 -7.72
CA LEU A 75 0.32 11.25 -6.51
C LEU A 75 -0.93 11.33 -5.64
N GLN A 76 -2.13 11.19 -6.22
CA GLN A 76 -3.38 11.21 -5.47
C GLN A 76 -3.52 9.95 -4.61
N GLU A 77 -3.19 8.79 -5.18
CA GLU A 77 -3.19 7.49 -4.52
C GLU A 77 -2.11 7.42 -3.43
N ALA A 78 -0.95 8.03 -3.67
CA ALA A 78 0.09 8.19 -2.64
C ALA A 78 -0.45 8.97 -1.43
N LYS A 79 -1.07 10.14 -1.69
CA LYS A 79 -1.67 10.98 -0.65
C LYS A 79 -2.73 10.22 0.15
N GLU A 80 -3.65 9.54 -0.53
CA GLU A 80 -4.72 8.76 0.11
C GLU A 80 -4.17 7.62 0.98
N THR A 81 -3.10 6.97 0.52
CA THR A 81 -2.42 5.92 1.28
C THR A 81 -1.84 6.45 2.59
N PHE A 82 -1.15 7.59 2.56
CA PHE A 82 -0.56 8.18 3.76
C PHE A 82 -1.62 8.84 4.67
N ASP A 83 -2.65 9.47 4.11
CA ASP A 83 -3.79 9.97 4.89
C ASP A 83 -4.49 8.84 5.65
N TYR A 84 -4.65 7.67 5.00
CA TYR A 84 -5.13 6.48 5.68
C TYR A 84 -4.18 6.05 6.81
N GLY A 85 -2.86 6.07 6.55
CA GLY A 85 -1.81 5.88 7.55
C GLY A 85 -2.02 6.74 8.81
N VAL A 86 -2.09 8.06 8.62
CA VAL A 86 -2.35 9.06 9.67
C VAL A 86 -3.67 8.81 10.40
N SER A 87 -4.72 8.42 9.68
CA SER A 87 -6.03 8.15 10.30
C SER A 87 -6.01 6.97 11.27
N LYS A 88 -5.07 6.02 11.09
CA LYS A 88 -4.92 4.83 11.93
C LYS A 88 -3.88 5.01 13.02
N ASP A 89 -2.79 5.72 12.72
CA ASP A 89 -1.82 6.14 13.72
C ASP A 89 -1.37 7.59 13.48
N PRO A 90 -2.01 8.57 14.14
CA PRO A 90 -1.64 9.98 14.02
C PRO A 90 -0.35 10.34 14.77
N THR A 91 0.28 9.38 15.46
CA THR A 91 1.53 9.60 16.20
C THR A 91 2.76 9.14 15.42
N TYR A 92 2.57 8.43 14.30
CA TYR A 92 3.69 7.94 13.50
C TYR A 92 4.22 9.04 12.56
N PRO A 93 5.46 9.54 12.77
CA PRO A 93 5.93 10.75 12.11
C PRO A 93 6.20 10.58 10.61
N LEU A 94 6.56 9.36 10.17
CA LEU A 94 6.92 9.12 8.76
C LEU A 94 5.74 9.32 7.80
N PHE A 95 4.50 9.09 8.23
CA PHE A 95 3.34 9.37 7.38
C PHE A 95 3.20 10.88 7.07
N TYR A 96 3.47 11.75 8.04
CA TYR A 96 3.45 13.20 7.82
C TYR A 96 4.60 13.66 6.93
N TYR A 97 5.79 13.09 7.13
CA TYR A 97 6.93 13.35 6.26
C TYR A 97 6.61 12.96 4.80
N ASN A 98 6.08 11.77 4.58
CA ASN A 98 5.73 11.27 3.26
C ASN A 98 4.57 12.06 2.61
N LEU A 99 3.57 12.50 3.39
CA LEU A 99 2.55 13.44 2.91
C LEU A 99 3.16 14.76 2.45
N ALA A 100 4.08 15.34 3.23
CA ALA A 100 4.74 16.59 2.85
C ALA A 100 5.51 16.45 1.52
N CYS A 101 6.24 15.34 1.34
CA CYS A 101 6.88 15.01 0.06
C CYS A 101 5.85 14.88 -1.07
N THR A 102 4.74 14.19 -0.82
CA THR A 102 3.67 13.99 -1.82
C THR A 102 3.05 15.33 -2.26
N TYR A 103 2.74 16.22 -1.31
CA TYR A 103 2.22 17.55 -1.63
C TYR A 103 3.22 18.42 -2.42
N ALA A 104 4.52 18.33 -2.09
CA ALA A 104 5.55 19.04 -2.83
C ALA A 104 5.62 18.59 -4.29
N GLU A 105 5.56 17.28 -4.54
CA GLU A 105 5.51 16.71 -5.90
C GLU A 105 4.24 17.10 -6.65
N MET A 106 3.07 17.11 -5.98
CA MET A 106 1.82 17.55 -6.61
C MET A 106 1.88 19.00 -7.05
N ASN A 107 2.49 19.87 -6.23
CA ASN A 107 2.65 21.28 -6.55
C ASN A 107 3.64 21.51 -7.70
N ASP A 108 4.75 20.77 -7.77
CA ASP A 108 5.68 20.82 -8.91
C ASP A 108 4.99 20.41 -10.21
N VAL A 109 4.25 19.29 -10.21
CA VAL A 109 3.49 18.84 -11.38
C VAL A 109 2.45 19.87 -11.81
N ALA A 110 1.72 20.47 -10.87
CA ALA A 110 0.74 21.53 -11.17
C ALA A 110 1.41 22.76 -11.80
N MET A 111 2.56 23.20 -11.29
CA MET A 111 3.31 24.32 -11.85
C MET A 111 3.82 24.03 -13.28
N ARG A 112 4.32 22.82 -13.54
CA ARG A 112 4.77 22.43 -14.89
C ARG A 112 3.65 22.34 -15.92
N ALA A 113 2.43 22.04 -15.50
CA ALA A 113 1.28 21.99 -16.39
C ALA A 113 0.75 23.38 -16.78
N ALA A 114 1.18 24.44 -16.08
CA ALA A 114 0.68 25.80 -16.25
C ALA A 114 1.53 26.69 -17.19
N ILE A 115 2.62 26.14 -17.74
CA ILE A 115 3.55 26.78 -18.69
C ILE A 115 3.38 26.20 -20.09
#